data_AF-A0A453R022-F1
#
_entry.id   AF-A0A453R022-F1
#
_cell.length_a   1.000
_cell.length_b   1.000
_cell.length_c   1.000
_cell.angle_alpha   90.00
_cell.angle_beta   90.00
_cell.angle_gamma   90.00
#
_symmetry.space_group_name_H-M   'P 1'
#
loop_
_entity.id
_entity.type
_entity.pdbx_description
1 polymer ?
#
loop_
_entity_poly.entity_id
_entity_poly.type
_entity_poly.pdbx_seq_one_letter_code
_entity_poly.pdbx_strand_id
1 'polypeptide(L)'
;MHVMKNLCVNLLGFFGVYGKTKDTPEAREDLQHLHEKDGMPPKKYEGPASYALTKEEKEIFFECLLSMKVPTGFSSNIKGIINMPKKKFQNLKSHDCHVIMTQLLPVALRGLLPENV
;
A
#
# COMPACT_ATOMS: atom_id res chain seq x y z
N MET A 1 -18.50 10.18 -2.55
CA MET A 1 -17.77 9.05 -1.92
C MET A 1 -16.32 9.46 -1.62
N HIS A 2 -16.11 10.32 -0.61
CA HIS A 2 -14.77 10.76 -0.19
C HIS A 2 -14.09 9.76 0.74
N VAL A 3 -14.88 9.04 1.54
CA VAL A 3 -14.39 8.05 2.52
C VAL A 3 -13.59 6.93 1.85
N MET A 4 -14.15 6.29 0.81
CA MET A 4 -13.47 5.18 0.12
C MET A 4 -12.16 5.63 -0.53
N LYS A 5 -12.14 6.82 -1.15
CA LYS A 5 -10.91 7.38 -1.72
C LYS A 5 -9.87 7.62 -0.63
N ASN A 6 -10.26 8.22 0.49
CA ASN A 6 -9.36 8.47 1.62
C ASN A 6 -8.82 7.17 2.23
N LEU A 7 -9.65 6.14 2.36
CA LEU A 7 -9.22 4.82 2.82
C LEU A 7 -8.18 4.22 1.86
N CYS A 8 -8.47 4.23 0.55
CA CYS A 8 -7.56 3.70 -0.46
C CYS A 8 -6.20 4.38 -0.44
N VAL A 9 -6.16 5.72 -0.48
CA VAL A 9 -4.87 6.44 -0.51
C VAL A 9 -4.07 6.29 0.77
N ASN A 10 -4.73 6.10 1.92
CA ASN A 10 -4.05 5.81 3.18
C ASN A 10 -3.48 4.38 3.19
N LEU A 11 -4.27 3.39 2.76
CA LEU A 11 -3.82 1.99 2.65
C LEU A 11 -2.60 1.87 1.72
N LEU A 12 -2.68 2.47 0.53
CA LEU A 12 -1.56 2.52 -0.40
C LEU A 12 -0.35 3.31 0.16
N GLY A 13 -0.60 4.25 1.07
CA GLY A 13 0.44 4.98 1.80
C GLY A 13 1.18 4.10 2.81
N PHE A 14 0.50 3.16 3.47
CA PHE A 14 1.13 2.17 4.36
C PHE A 14 2.03 1.21 3.59
N PHE A 15 1.62 0.77 2.41
CA PHE A 15 2.47 -0.03 1.50
C PHE A 15 3.62 0.80 0.88
N GLY A 16 3.62 2.12 1.06
CA GLY A 16 4.61 3.02 0.48
C GLY A 16 4.52 3.13 -1.05
N VAL A 17 3.35 2.84 -1.64
CA VAL A 17 3.07 2.89 -3.09
C VAL A 17 2.19 4.08 -3.48
N TYR A 18 1.86 4.96 -2.53
CA TYR A 18 1.19 6.23 -2.80
C TYR A 18 1.69 7.32 -1.86
N GLY A 19 1.85 8.55 -2.37
CA GLY A 19 2.22 9.71 -1.55
C GLY A 19 3.52 9.52 -0.75
N LYS A 20 3.56 10.07 0.47
CA LYS A 20 4.62 9.83 1.45
C LYS A 20 4.30 8.56 2.24
N THR A 21 5.34 7.82 2.62
CA THR A 21 5.19 6.65 3.50
C THR A 21 4.53 7.05 4.82
N LYS A 22 3.66 6.18 5.32
CA LYS A 22 3.04 6.31 6.65
C LYS A 22 3.89 5.69 7.76
N ASP A 23 4.88 4.90 7.39
CA ASP A 23 5.88 4.35 8.29
C ASP A 23 7.02 5.37 8.44
N THR A 24 6.92 6.25 9.44
CA THR A 24 7.91 7.28 9.76
C THR A 24 8.57 7.00 11.12
N PRO A 25 9.77 7.55 11.38
CA PRO A 25 10.43 7.39 12.68
C PRO A 25 9.53 7.82 13.86
N GLU A 26 8.79 8.92 13.70
CA GLU A 26 7.87 9.45 14.71
C GLU A 26 6.71 8.47 14.95
N ALA A 27 6.13 7.91 13.89
CA ALA A 27 5.06 6.92 14.03
C ALA A 27 5.53 5.64 14.75
N ARG A 28 6.82 5.27 14.61
CA ARG A 28 7.40 4.13 15.34
C ARG A 28 7.67 4.45 16.80
N GLU A 29 8.08 5.68 17.11
CA GLU A 29 8.25 6.16 18.49
C GLU A 29 6.91 6.23 19.22
N ASP A 30 5.87 6.79 18.58
CA ASP A 30 4.50 6.81 19.11
C ASP A 30 4.00 5.39 19.44
N LEU A 31 4.29 4.43 18.56
CA LEU A 31 3.90 3.03 18.76
C LEU A 31 4.67 2.35 19.91
N GLN A 32 5.93 2.73 20.12
CA GLN A 32 6.71 2.28 21.28
C GLN A 32 6.12 2.82 22.58
N HIS A 33 5.78 4.11 22.63
CA HIS A 33 5.15 4.71 23.81
C HIS A 33 3.80 4.08 24.16
N LEU A 34 3.00 3.70 23.16
CA LEU A 34 1.76 2.96 23.39
C LEU A 34 2.02 1.58 24.02
N HIS A 35 3.00 0.83 23.51
CA HIS A 35 3.38 -0.47 24.06
C HIS A 35 3.94 -0.39 25.49
N GLU A 36 4.73 0.65 25.78
CA GLU A 36 5.24 0.92 27.13
C GLU A 36 4.08 1.19 28.10
N LYS A 37 3.09 1.99 27.67
CA LYS A 37 1.88 2.26 28.46
C LYS A 37 1.07 0.99 28.74
N ASP A 38 1.04 0.06 27.79
CA ASP A 38 0.36 -1.23 27.93
C ASP A 38 1.18 -2.27 28.72
N GLY A 39 2.35 -1.89 29.25
CA GLY A 39 3.21 -2.77 30.05
C GLY A 39 3.87 -3.90 29.25
N MET A 40 3.91 -3.78 27.92
CA MET A 40 4.59 -4.75 27.07
C MET A 40 6.11 -4.52 27.08
N PRO A 41 6.92 -5.60 27.00
CA PRO A 41 8.36 -5.45 26.92
C PRO A 41 8.75 -4.61 25.70
N PRO A 42 9.79 -3.76 25.82
CA PRO A 42 10.21 -2.89 24.74
C PRO A 42 10.60 -3.73 23.52
N LYS A 43 9.74 -3.75 22.50
CA LYS A 43 10.08 -4.27 21.18
C LYS A 43 10.84 -3.17 20.46
N LYS A 44 12.12 -3.41 20.18
CA LYS A 44 12.84 -2.61 19.19
C LYS A 44 12.22 -2.88 17.83
N TYR A 45 11.47 -1.92 17.33
CA TYR A 45 10.97 -1.92 15.96
C TYR A 45 12.09 -1.53 15.01
N GLU A 46 12.89 -2.53 14.61
CA GLU A 46 13.98 -2.33 13.66
C GLU A 46 13.47 -2.59 12.24
N GLY A 47 13.61 -1.59 11.38
CA GLY A 47 13.23 -1.67 9.97
C GLY A 47 11.80 -1.24 9.66
N PRO A 48 11.41 -1.28 8.38
CA PRO A 48 10.07 -0.96 7.93
C PRO A 48 8.99 -1.85 8.56
N ALA A 49 7.77 -1.33 8.67
CA ALA A 49 6.64 -2.14 9.13
C ALA A 49 6.47 -3.39 8.24
N SER A 50 6.01 -4.51 8.81
CA SER A 50 5.88 -5.79 8.09
C SER A 50 4.94 -5.75 6.89
N TYR A 51 4.04 -4.76 6.85
CA TYR A 51 3.13 -4.51 5.72
C TYR A 51 3.72 -3.55 4.69
N ALA A 52 4.82 -2.85 4.98
CA ALA A 52 5.42 -1.90 4.06
C ALA A 52 6.26 -2.65 3.02
N LEU A 53 5.90 -2.49 1.74
CA LEU A 53 6.61 -3.18 0.67
C LEU A 53 8.04 -2.66 0.54
N THR A 54 8.98 -3.60 0.39
CA THR A 54 10.37 -3.35 0.00
C THR A 54 10.46 -2.82 -1.44
N LYS A 55 11.66 -2.46 -1.89
CA LYS A 55 11.85 -1.96 -3.25
C LYS A 55 11.55 -3.07 -4.28
N GLU A 56 12.00 -4.28 -3.98
CA GLU A 56 11.84 -5.48 -4.79
C GLU A 56 10.37 -5.91 -4.84
N GLU A 57 9.68 -5.92 -3.68
CA GLU A 57 8.24 -6.24 -3.63
C GLU A 57 7.39 -5.20 -4.37
N LYS A 58 7.77 -3.91 -4.34
CA LYS A 58 7.10 -2.88 -5.16
C LYS A 58 7.26 -3.15 -6.65
N GLU A 59 8.41 -3.63 -7.09
CA GLU A 59 8.62 -3.99 -8.49
C GLU A 59 7.66 -5.08 -8.92
N ILE A 60 7.61 -6.18 -8.15
CA ILE A 60 6.70 -7.30 -8.40
C ILE A 60 5.24 -6.85 -8.34
N PHE A 61 4.88 -6.03 -7.36
CA PHE A 61 3.53 -5.49 -7.19
C PHE A 61 3.06 -4.72 -8.43
N PHE A 62 3.87 -3.79 -8.94
CA PHE A 62 3.50 -3.00 -10.12
C PHE A 62 3.58 -3.80 -11.41
N GLU A 63 4.52 -4.74 -11.54
CA GLU A 63 4.56 -5.64 -12.70
C GLU A 63 3.34 -6.54 -12.75
N CYS A 64 2.90 -7.08 -11.61
CA CYS A 64 1.66 -7.82 -11.49
C CYS A 64 0.50 -6.95 -12.02
N LEU A 65 0.36 -5.72 -11.52
CA LEU A 65 -0.71 -4.82 -11.95
C LEU A 65 -0.70 -4.49 -13.45
N LEU A 66 0.49 -4.32 -14.04
CA LEU A 66 0.65 -4.02 -15.45
C LEU A 66 0.42 -5.23 -16.36
N SER A 67 0.61 -6.44 -15.83
CA SER A 67 0.41 -7.70 -16.56
C SER A 67 -1.06 -8.12 -16.64
N MET A 68 -1.91 -7.62 -15.73
CA MET A 68 -3.34 -7.93 -15.71
C MET A 68 -4.04 -7.42 -16.96
N LYS A 69 -4.78 -8.33 -17.61
CA LYS A 69 -5.71 -8.01 -18.70
C LYS A 69 -7.12 -8.00 -18.13
N VAL A 70 -7.84 -6.90 -18.35
CA VAL A 70 -9.22 -6.73 -17.91
C VAL A 70 -10.13 -6.46 -19.11
N PRO A 71 -11.43 -6.84 -19.05
CA PRO A 71 -12.38 -6.52 -20.11
C PRO A 71 -12.50 -5.02 -20.37
N THR A 72 -12.87 -4.64 -21.59
CA THR A 72 -13.17 -3.25 -21.94
C THR A 72 -14.26 -2.70 -21.02
N GLY A 73 -14.03 -1.52 -20.43
CA GLY A 73 -14.97 -0.87 -19.50
C GLY A 73 -14.85 -1.33 -18.04
N PHE A 74 -13.99 -2.31 -17.73
CA PHE A 74 -13.79 -2.79 -16.36
C PHE A 74 -13.11 -1.75 -15.45
N SER A 75 -12.07 -1.09 -15.94
CA SER A 75 -11.33 -0.07 -15.21
C SER A 75 -10.91 1.07 -16.14
N SER A 76 -10.58 2.21 -15.53
CA SER A 76 -9.76 3.22 -16.21
C SER A 76 -8.41 2.60 -16.59
N ASN A 77 -7.67 3.27 -17.48
CA ASN A 77 -6.33 2.84 -17.86
C ASN A 77 -5.37 2.82 -16.66
N ILE A 78 -5.14 1.63 -16.08
CA ILE A 78 -4.27 1.41 -14.92
C ILE A 78 -2.84 1.91 -15.19
N LYS A 79 -2.35 1.74 -16.42
CA LYS A 79 -1.02 2.22 -16.82
C LYS A 79 -0.89 3.73 -16.69
N GLY A 80 -1.97 4.47 -16.88
CA GLY A 80 -2.00 5.94 -16.79
C GLY A 80 -1.93 6.47 -15.36
N ILE A 81 -2.32 5.65 -14.36
CA ILE A 81 -2.31 6.04 -12.94
C ILE A 81 -1.10 5.49 -12.18
N ILE A 82 -0.15 4.83 -12.86
CA ILE A 82 1.09 4.31 -12.29
C ILE A 82 2.27 5.13 -12.79
N ASN A 83 3.14 5.56 -11.87
CA ASN A 83 4.45 6.11 -12.16
C ASN A 83 5.50 5.02 -11.92
N MET A 84 5.92 4.34 -12.99
CA MET A 84 6.86 3.22 -12.91
C MET A 84 8.24 3.60 -12.35
N PRO A 85 8.88 4.72 -12.76
CA PRO A 85 10.16 5.14 -12.19
C PRO A 85 10.11 5.37 -10.68
N LYS A 86 8.99 5.93 -10.17
CA LYS A 86 8.79 6.17 -8.74
C LYS A 86 8.17 5.00 -7.98
N LYS A 87 7.71 3.95 -8.69
CA LYS A 87 6.91 2.84 -8.15
C LYS A 87 5.79 3.35 -7.24
N LYS A 88 4.99 4.29 -7.78
CA LYS A 88 3.87 4.92 -7.06
C LYS A 88 2.65 5.10 -7.94
N PHE A 89 1.48 5.02 -7.34
CA PHE A 89 0.26 5.51 -7.96
C PHE A 89 0.22 7.04 -7.99
N GLN A 90 -0.44 7.60 -8.99
CA GLN A 90 -0.64 9.02 -9.21
C GLN A 90 -2.06 9.29 -9.72
N ASN A 91 -2.58 10.48 -9.41
CA ASN A 91 -3.85 10.99 -9.95
C ASN A 91 -5.06 10.04 -9.76
N LEU A 92 -5.11 9.29 -8.66
CA LEU A 92 -6.18 8.34 -8.36
C LEU A 92 -7.55 9.03 -8.23
N LYS A 93 -8.51 8.59 -9.05
CA LYS A 93 -9.92 8.95 -8.91
C LYS A 93 -10.65 7.95 -8.01
N SER A 94 -11.85 8.31 -7.55
CA SER A 94 -12.64 7.46 -6.66
C SER A 94 -13.00 6.11 -7.29
N HIS A 95 -13.25 6.08 -8.61
CA HIS A 95 -13.48 4.85 -9.35
C HIS A 95 -12.24 3.94 -9.36
N ASP A 96 -11.06 4.51 -9.63
CA ASP A 96 -9.80 3.76 -9.64
C ASP A 96 -9.51 3.17 -8.25
N CYS A 97 -9.75 3.97 -7.19
CA CYS A 97 -9.63 3.51 -5.81
C CYS A 97 -10.55 2.33 -5.50
N HIS A 98 -11.79 2.37 -6.01
CA HIS A 98 -12.74 1.28 -5.82
C HIS A 98 -12.23 -0.01 -6.46
N VAL A 99 -11.88 0.03 -7.75
CA VAL A 99 -11.38 -1.15 -8.49
C VAL A 99 -10.08 -1.68 -7.89
N ILE A 100 -9.15 -0.78 -7.51
CA ILE A 100 -7.89 -1.18 -6.87
C ILE A 100 -8.19 -1.92 -5.57
N MET A 101 -8.95 -1.35 -4.64
CA MET A 101 -9.17 -1.97 -3.34
C MET A 101 -9.94 -3.29 -3.41
N THR A 102 -10.98 -3.37 -4.25
CA THR A 102 -11.88 -4.53 -4.23
C THR A 102 -11.40 -5.67 -5.11
N GLN A 103 -10.65 -5.40 -6.18
CA GLN A 103 -10.34 -6.42 -7.19
C GLN A 103 -8.85 -6.59 -7.44
N LEU A 104 -8.07 -5.51 -7.54
CA LEU A 104 -6.68 -5.61 -7.98
C LEU A 104 -5.71 -5.83 -6.83
N LEU A 105 -5.95 -5.18 -5.70
CA LEU A 105 -5.06 -5.18 -4.55
C LEU A 105 -4.87 -6.59 -3.95
N PRO A 106 -5.93 -7.41 -3.76
CA PRO A 106 -5.76 -8.78 -3.26
C PRO A 106 -4.94 -9.67 -4.19
N VAL A 107 -4.98 -9.40 -5.50
CA VAL A 107 -4.20 -10.14 -6.50
C VAL A 107 -2.74 -9.68 -6.48
N ALA A 108 -2.51 -8.38 -6.45
CA ALA A 108 -1.17 -7.80 -6.49
C ALA A 108 -0.36 -8.02 -5.20
N LEU A 109 -1.01 -8.18 -4.05
CA LEU A 109 -0.36 -8.49 -2.77
C LEU A 109 -0.14 -9.99 -2.53
N ARG A 110 -0.72 -10.85 -3.36
CA ARG A 110 -0.65 -12.31 -3.14
C ARG A 110 0.79 -12.79 -3.18
N GLY A 111 1.26 -13.32 -2.04
CA GLY A 111 2.62 -13.84 -1.89
C GLY A 111 3.69 -12.76 -1.66
N LEU A 112 3.31 -11.49 -1.50
CA LEU A 112 4.24 -10.41 -1.14
C LEU A 112 4.26 -10.11 0.36
N LEU A 113 3.14 -10.32 1.04
CA LEU A 113 3.02 -10.07 2.47
C LEU A 113 3.23 -11.37 3.26
N PRO A 114 3.84 -11.31 4.46
CA PRO A 114 4.00 -12.48 5.31
C PRO A 114 2.63 -12.98 5.82
N GLU A 115 2.52 -14.27 6.16
CA GLU A 115 1.24 -14.92 6.50
C GLU A 115 0.48 -14.29 7.68
N ASN A 116 1.21 -13.55 8.53
CA ASN A 116 0.66 -12.87 9.69
C ASN A 116 0.10 -11.46 9.39
N VAL A 117 -0.03 -11.08 8.12
CA VAL A 117 -0.56 -9.80 7.62
C VAL A 117 -1.69 -10.09 6.63
#